data_AF-A0A387BSR7-F1
#
_entry.id   AF-A0A387BSR7-F1
#
_cell.length_a   1.000
_cell.length_b   1.000
_cell.length_c   1.000
_cell.angle_alpha   90.00
_cell.angle_beta   90.00
_cell.angle_gamma   90.00
#
_symmetry.space_group_name_H-M   'P 1'
#
loop_
_entity.id
_entity.type
_entity.pdbx_description
1 polymer ?
#
loop_
_entity_poly.entity_id
_entity_poly.type
_entity_poly.pdbx_seq_one_letter_code
_entity_poly.pdbx_strand_id
1 'polypeptide(L)' 'MFLGFLSGLIVLVAVVSILLVVFGVIATQIFFRYILPILLVLLVIRIIFAGIMLLFNPHFWIFIAIVALVIYLVGKFKK' A
#
# COMPACT_ATOMS: atom_id res chain seq x y z
N MET A 1 -43.10 -6.71 28.34
CA MET A 1 -42.28 -7.78 27.73
C MET A 1 -41.44 -7.29 26.56
N PHE A 2 -42.00 -6.53 25.60
CA PHE A 2 -41.28 -6.04 24.42
C PHE A 2 -40.09 -5.10 24.71
N LEU A 3 -40.24 -4.17 25.65
CA LEU A 3 -39.19 -3.22 26.07
C LEU A 3 -37.97 -3.90 26.73
N GLY A 4 -38.19 -4.95 27.53
CA GLY A 4 -37.10 -5.72 28.15
C GLY A 4 -36.30 -6.52 27.12
N PHE A 5 -36.97 -7.06 26.10
CA PHE A 5 -36.33 -7.74 24.99
C PHE A 5 -35.47 -6.79 24.14
N LEU A 6 -36.00 -5.62 23.79
CA LEU A 6 -35.26 -4.57 23.07
C LEU A 6 -34.03 -4.09 23.86
N SER A 7 -34.17 -3.88 25.17
CA SER A 7 -33.06 -3.50 26.03
C SER A 7 -31.95 -4.55 26.04
N GLY A 8 -32.30 -5.84 26.15
CA GLY A 8 -31.32 -6.93 26.11
C GLY A 8 -30.60 -7.01 24.76
N LEU A 9 -31.32 -6.78 23.65
CA LEU A 9 -30.76 -6.81 22.30
C LEU A 9 -29.78 -5.66 22.07
N ILE A 10 -30.10 -4.45 22.56
CA ILE A 10 -29.19 -3.28 22.48
C ILE A 10 -27.90 -3.53 23.25
N VAL A 11 -27.98 -4.11 24.46
CA VAL A 11 -26.79 -4.45 25.26
C VAL A 11 -25.94 -5.50 24.53
N LEU A 12 -26.56 -6.52 23.94
CA LEU A 12 -25.85 -7.54 23.18
C LEU A 12 -25.13 -6.94 21.97
N VAL A 13 -25.79 -6.07 21.20
CA VAL A 13 -25.17 -5.35 20.07
C VAL A 13 -24.02 -4.46 20.52
N ALA A 14 -24.15 -3.77 21.66
CA ALA A 14 -23.09 -2.95 22.22
C ALA A 14 -21.87 -3.80 22.61
N VAL A 15 -22.08 -4.95 23.26
CA VAL A 15 -21.00 -5.88 23.62
C VAL A 15 -20.29 -6.41 22.37
N VAL A 16 -21.04 -6.82 21.35
CA VAL A 16 -20.46 -7.29 20.08
C VAL A 16 -19.65 -6.17 19.40
N SER A 17 -20.16 -4.95 19.38
CA SER A 17 -19.46 -3.81 18.77
C SER A 17 -18.14 -3.50 19.48
N ILE A 18 -18.13 -3.51 20.81
CA ILE A 18 -16.90 -3.32 21.61
C ILE A 18 -15.90 -4.43 21.30
N LEU A 19 -16.37 -5.68 21.26
CA LEU A 19 -15.51 -6.84 20.98
C LEU A 19 -14.88 -6.70 19.58
N LEU A 20 -15.66 -6.29 18.59
CA LEU A 20 -15.21 -6.11 17.22
C LEU A 20 -14.13 -5.01 17.10
N VAL A 21 -14.29 -3.91 17.84
CA VAL A 21 -13.29 -2.85 17.93
C VAL A 21 -12.00 -3.36 18.57
N VAL A 22 -12.09 -4.09 19.69
CA VAL A 22 -10.91 -4.65 20.37
C VAL A 22 -10.16 -5.62 19.45
N PHE A 23 -10.88 -6.52 18.77
CA PHE A 23 -10.28 -7.41 17.78
C PHE A 23 -9.64 -6.65 16.62
N GLY A 24 -10.30 -5.59 16.13
CA GLY A 24 -9.76 -4.73 15.08
C GLY A 24 -8.45 -4.07 15.46
N VAL A 25 -8.34 -3.56 16.70
CA VAL A 25 -7.10 -2.94 17.20
C VAL A 25 -5.97 -3.96 17.30
N ILE A 26 -6.24 -5.14 17.85
CA ILE A 26 -5.24 -6.23 17.98
C ILE A 26 -4.77 -6.69 16.59
N ALA A 27 -5.71 -6.93 15.67
CA ALA A 27 -5.41 -7.35 14.31
C ALA A 27 -4.56 -6.29 13.57
N THR A 28 -4.90 -5.01 13.73
CA THR A 28 -4.14 -3.90 13.16
C THR A 28 -2.72 -3.87 13.71
N GLN A 29 -2.55 -4.00 15.02
CA GLN A 29 -1.23 -3.98 15.65
C GLN A 29 -0.35 -5.14 15.16
N ILE A 30 -0.92 -6.35 15.00
CA ILE A 30 -0.22 -7.52 14.46
C ILE A 30 0.13 -7.30 12.98
N PHE A 31 -0.81 -6.76 12.20
CA PHE A 31 -0.59 -6.46 10.79
C PHE A 31 0.57 -5.49 10.60
N PHE A 32 0.59 -4.36 11.30
CA PHE A 32 1.67 -3.38 11.20
C PHE A 32 3.01 -3.91 11.71
N ARG A 33 3.01 -4.77 12.73
CA ARG A 33 4.24 -5.31 13.30
C ARG A 33 4.88 -6.40 12.45
N TYR A 34 4.09 -7.28 11.84
CA TYR A 34 4.60 -8.48 11.18
C TYR A 34 4.31 -8.52 9.68
N ILE A 35 3.08 -8.20 9.28
CA ILE A 35 2.65 -8.35 7.88
C ILE A 35 3.18 -7.20 7.02
N LEU A 36 3.06 -5.97 7.51
CA LEU A 36 3.52 -4.76 6.82
C LEU A 36 5.02 -4.78 6.47
N PRO A 37 5.97 -5.12 7.37
CA PRO A 37 7.38 -5.18 7.00
C PRO A 37 7.66 -6.24 5.93
N ILE A 38 6.99 -7.40 5.99
CA ILE A 38 7.12 -8.45 4.97
C ILE A 38 6.62 -7.94 3.62
N LEU A 39 5.48 -7.26 3.59
CA LEU A 39 4.94 -6.64 2.37
C LEU A 39 5.88 -5.58 1.80
N LEU A 40 6.49 -4.75 2.65
CA LEU A 40 7.45 -3.75 2.21
C LEU A 40 8.70 -4.40 1.60
N VAL A 41 9.23 -5.45 2.24
CA VAL A 41 10.38 -6.20 1.69
C VAL A 41 10.02 -6.81 0.35
N LEU A 42 8.85 -7.45 0.22
CA LEU A 42 8.37 -7.99 -1.06
C LEU A 42 8.21 -6.92 -2.13
N LEU A 43 7.74 -5.73 -1.76
CA LEU A 43 7.59 -4.61 -2.68
C LEU A 43 8.96 -4.10 -3.18
N VAL A 44 9.93 -3.98 -2.29
CA VAL A 44 11.31 -3.59 -2.66
C VAL A 44 11.92 -4.63 -3.60
N ILE A 45 11.81 -5.91 -3.28
CA ILE A 45 12.29 -7.00 -4.13
C ILE A 45 11.64 -6.91 -5.52
N ARG A 46 10.32 -6.71 -5.58
CA ARG A 46 9.58 -6.57 -6.84
C ARG A 46 10.06 -5.38 -7.66
N ILE A 47 10.32 -4.23 -7.04
CA ILE A 47 10.85 -3.04 -7.72
C ILE A 47 12.24 -3.33 -8.28
N ILE A 48 13.11 -4.00 -7.52
CA ILE A 48 14.46 -4.36 -7.97
C ILE A 48 14.37 -5.26 -9.21
N PHE A 49 13.56 -6.32 -9.17
CA PHE A 49 13.38 -7.21 -10.33
C PHE A 49 12.79 -6.49 -11.53
N ALA A 50 11.78 -5.63 -11.33
CA ALA A 50 11.20 -4.83 -12.40
C ALA A 50 12.24 -3.88 -13.03
N GLY A 51 13.05 -3.21 -12.21
CA GLY A 51 14.14 -2.34 -12.67
C GLY A 51 15.20 -3.10 -13.47
N ILE A 52 15.61 -4.27 -12.99
CA ILE A 52 16.54 -5.14 -13.72
C ILE A 52 15.94 -5.58 -15.06
N MET A 53 14.68 -6.01 -15.09
CA MET A 53 14.00 -6.38 -16.34
C MET A 53 13.90 -5.21 -17.33
N LEU A 54 13.66 -3.99 -16.85
CA LEU A 54 13.65 -2.80 -17.69
C LEU A 54 15.02 -2.53 -18.32
N LEU A 55 16.11 -2.74 -17.60
CA LEU A 55 17.47 -2.59 -18.13
C LEU A 55 17.78 -3.59 -19.26
N PHE A 56 17.15 -4.77 -19.25
CA PHE A 56 17.29 -5.72 -20.35
C PHE A 56 16.36 -5.42 -21.53
N ASN A 57 15.44 -4.46 -21.41
CA ASN A 57 14.53 -4.10 -22.48
C ASN A 57 15.17 -3.06 -23.42
N PRO A 58 15.39 -3.35 -24.71
CA PRO A 58 15.99 -2.40 -25.65
C PRO A 58 15.16 -1.11 -25.81
N HIS A 59 13.84 -1.16 -25.64
CA HIS A 59 12.98 0.03 -25.71
C HIS A 59 13.26 1.02 -24.56
N PHE A 60 13.64 0.53 -23.38
CA PHE A 60 13.95 1.37 -22.23
C PHE A 60 15.18 2.25 -22.47
N TRP A 61 16.22 1.69 -23.10
CA TRP A 61 17.42 2.45 -23.48
C TRP A 61 17.14 3.52 -24.51
N ILE A 62 16.31 3.21 -25.52
CA ILE A 62 15.88 4.19 -26.53
C ILE A 62 15.10 5.32 -25.87
N PHE A 63 14.21 5.00 -24.95
CA PHE A 63 13.45 6.00 -24.19
C PHE A 63 14.38 6.93 -23.39
N ILE A 64 15.36 6.38 -22.67
CA ILE A 64 16.36 7.18 -21.94
C ILE A 64 17.12 8.10 -22.89
N ALA A 65 17.56 7.60 -24.04
CA ALA A 65 18.29 8.40 -25.02
C ALA A 65 17.45 9.57 -25.55
N ILE A 66 16.17 9.34 -25.84
CA ILE A 66 15.24 10.39 -26.28
C ILE A 66 15.06 11.44 -25.18
N VAL A 67 14.83 11.03 -23.94
CA VAL A 67 14.67 11.94 -22.79
C VAL A 67 15.94 12.78 -22.59
N ALA A 68 17.12 12.17 -22.65
CA ALA A 68 18.39 12.87 -22.54
C ALA A 68 18.56 13.92 -23.66
N LEU A 69 18.17 13.57 -24.89
CA LEU A 69 18.21 14.49 -26.03
C LEU A 69 17.27 15.68 -25.84
N VAL A 70 16.04 15.45 -25.34
CA VAL A 70 15.09 16.53 -25.03
C VAL A 70 15.64 17.46 -23.96
N ILE A 71 16.18 16.92 -22.86
CA ILE A 71 16.78 17.71 -21.78
C ILE A 71 17.94 18.56 -22.30
N TYR A 72 18.80 17.96 -23.14
CA TYR A 72 19.92 18.67 -23.76
C TYR A 72 19.45 19.83 -24.64
N LEU A 73 18.44 19.60 -25.49
CA LEU A 73 17.88 20.65 -26.34
C LEU A 73 17.28 21.78 -25.50
N VAL A 74 16.46 21.46 -24.48
CA VAL A 74 15.88 22.47 -23.58
C VAL A 74 16.96 23.27 -22.85
N GLY A 75 18.02 22.62 -22.38
CA GLY A 75 19.16 23.29 -21.75
C GLY A 75 19.93 24.20 -22.72
N LYS A 76 20.01 23.82 -23.99
CA LYS A 76 20.65 24.61 -25.05
C LYS A 76 19.82 25.84 -25.44
N PHE A 77 18.49 25.78 -25.42
CA PHE A 77 17.60 26.93 -25.74
C PHE A 77 17.39 27.90 -24.58
N LYS A 78 17.73 27.52 -23.34
CA LYS A 78 17.72 28.42 -22.17
C LYS A 78 19.00 29.26 -22.03
N LYS A 79 20.06 28.93 -22.76
CA LYS A 79 21.29 29.72 -22.89
C LYS A 79 21.20 30.59 -24.14
#